data_AF-A0A0H4BBL9-F1
#
_entry.id   AF-A0A0H4BBL9-F1
#
_cell.length_a   1.000
_cell.length_b   1.000
_cell.length_c   1.000
_cell.angle_alpha   90.00
_cell.angle_beta   90.00
_cell.angle_gamma   90.00
#
_symmetry.space_group_name_H-M   'P 1'
#
loop_
_entity.id
_entity.type
_entity.pdbx_description
1 polymer ?
#
loop_
_entity_poly.entity_id
_entity_poly.type
_entity_poly.pdbx_seq_one_letter_code
_entity_poly.pdbx_strand_id
1 'polypeptide(L)'
;MLFSVALPVQSALPPRYQNVIDLEAMTKFIKQHPKVASSLEAINVRNATVRFGSDCKVMFKREGPIVIGPAGPLVFKESSCPID
;
A
#
# COMPACT_ATOMS: atom_id res chain seq x y z
N MET A 1 -9.64 -36.59 -28.60
CA MET A 1 -9.24 -35.17 -28.72
C MET A 1 -8.99 -34.65 -27.31
N LEU A 2 -7.73 -34.40 -26.95
CA LEU A 2 -7.36 -33.80 -25.67
C LEU A 2 -7.41 -32.28 -25.83
N PHE A 3 -8.45 -31.64 -25.30
CA PHE A 3 -8.50 -30.19 -25.21
C PHE A 3 -7.62 -29.74 -24.05
N SER A 4 -6.40 -29.29 -24.36
CA SER A 4 -5.55 -28.56 -23.41
C SER A 4 -6.21 -27.23 -23.07
N VAL A 5 -6.83 -27.14 -21.90
CA VAL A 5 -7.30 -25.86 -21.33
C VAL A 5 -6.06 -25.10 -20.85
N ALA A 6 -5.63 -24.11 -21.62
CA ALA A 6 -4.60 -23.18 -21.18
C ALA A 6 -5.18 -22.28 -20.07
N LEU A 7 -4.73 -22.46 -18.84
CA LEU A 7 -5.01 -21.53 -17.75
C LEU A 7 -4.21 -20.24 -17.98
N PRO A 8 -4.82 -19.04 -17.91
CA PRO A 8 -4.09 -17.79 -18.04
C PRO A 8 -3.08 -17.69 -16.88
N VAL A 9 -1.79 -17.70 -17.21
CA VAL A 9 -0.73 -17.37 -16.27
C VAL A 9 -0.76 -15.87 -16.06
N GLN A 10 -1.40 -15.44 -14.97
CA GLN A 10 -1.38 -14.03 -14.57
C GLN A 10 -0.11 -13.74 -13.76
N SER A 11 0.73 -12.84 -14.27
CA SER A 11 1.91 -12.41 -13.55
C SER A 11 1.52 -11.36 -12.51
N ALA A 12 1.59 -11.72 -11.23
CA ALA A 12 1.77 -10.72 -10.19
C ALA A 12 3.09 -9.97 -10.46
N LEU A 13 3.12 -8.66 -10.18
CA LEU A 13 4.38 -7.92 -10.23
C LEU A 13 5.37 -8.55 -9.23
N PRO A 14 6.65 -8.69 -9.59
CA PRO A 14 7.66 -9.07 -8.62
C PRO A 14 7.64 -8.12 -7.42
N PRO A 15 7.84 -8.60 -6.18
CA PRO A 15 7.69 -7.79 -4.97
C PRO A 15 8.45 -6.46 -4.99
N ARG A 16 9.63 -6.43 -5.63
CA ARG A 16 10.42 -5.20 -5.77
C ARG A 16 9.68 -4.06 -6.46
N TYR A 17 8.87 -4.35 -7.48
CA TYR A 17 8.15 -3.33 -8.23
C TYR A 17 6.90 -2.88 -7.47
N GLN A 18 6.17 -3.83 -6.89
CA GLN A 18 4.98 -3.50 -6.09
C GLN A 18 5.35 -2.65 -4.87
N ASN A 19 6.44 -3.00 -4.16
CA ASN A 19 6.88 -2.26 -2.98
C ASN A 19 7.26 -0.80 -3.30
N VAL A 20 7.82 -0.53 -4.49
CA VAL A 20 8.14 0.84 -4.92
C VAL A 20 6.86 1.64 -5.15
N ILE A 21 5.89 1.07 -5.87
CA ILE A 21 4.57 1.68 -6.10
C ILE A 21 3.87 1.97 -4.77
N ASP A 22 3.94 1.03 -3.83
CA ASP A 22 3.33 1.18 -2.51
C ASP A 22 4.01 2.27 -1.68
N LEU A 23 5.34 2.31 -1.70
CA LEU A 23 6.12 3.35 -1.03
C LEU A 23 5.80 4.74 -1.60
N GLU A 24 5.63 4.86 -2.91
CA GLU A 24 5.23 6.11 -3.57
C GLU A 24 3.84 6.56 -3.10
N ALA A 25 2.87 5.63 -3.02
CA ALA A 25 1.53 5.92 -2.53
C ALA A 25 1.54 6.39 -1.07
N MET A 26 2.28 5.70 -0.20
CA MET A 26 2.45 6.09 1.21
C MET A 26 3.13 7.46 1.34
N THR A 27 4.15 7.72 0.52
CA THR A 27 4.87 9.01 0.50
C THR A 27 3.98 10.14 0.02
N LYS A 28 3.14 9.90 -0.99
CA LYS A 28 2.15 10.88 -1.47
C LYS A 28 1.18 11.26 -0.36
N PHE A 29 0.67 10.29 0.38
CA PHE A 29 -0.19 10.56 1.53
C PHE A 29 0.52 11.44 2.58
N ILE A 30 1.77 11.11 2.94
CA ILE A 30 2.55 11.90 3.91
C ILE A 30 2.68 13.36 3.46
N LYS A 31 2.99 13.59 2.17
CA LYS A 31 3.12 14.94 1.61
C LYS A 31 1.83 15.77 1.66
N GLN A 32 0.67 15.11 1.69
CA GLN A 32 -0.64 15.77 1.73
C GLN A 32 -1.10 16.13 3.15
N HIS A 33 -0.47 15.56 4.19
CA HIS A 33 -0.87 15.72 5.59
C HIS A 33 0.30 16.29 6.42
N PRO A 34 0.40 17.63 6.59
CA PRO A 34 1.56 18.29 7.18
C PRO A 34 1.95 17.77 8.57
N LYS A 35 0.97 17.39 9.39
CA LYS A 35 1.21 16.84 10.73
C LYS A 35 1.87 15.46 10.70
N VAL A 36 1.45 14.60 9.76
CA VAL A 36 2.08 13.30 9.54
C VAL A 36 3.51 13.49 9.04
N ALA A 37 3.74 14.45 8.14
CA ALA A 37 5.07 14.75 7.61
C ALA A 37 6.02 15.30 8.68
N SER A 38 5.55 16.22 9.53
CA SER A 38 6.38 16.88 10.55
C SER A 38 6.79 15.96 11.71
N SER A 39 6.07 14.86 11.90
CA SER A 39 6.29 13.90 12.99
C SER A 39 6.54 12.47 12.50
N LEU A 40 6.92 12.31 11.23
CA LEU A 40 7.16 10.99 10.63
C LEU A 40 8.26 10.21 11.36
N GLU A 41 7.96 8.99 11.79
CA GLU A 41 8.91 8.11 12.46
C GLU A 41 9.36 6.94 11.56
N ALA A 42 8.40 6.30 10.88
CA ALA A 42 8.70 5.13 10.06
C ALA A 42 7.66 4.90 8.96
N ILE A 43 8.12 4.35 7.83
CA ILE A 43 7.30 3.84 6.75
C ILE A 43 7.52 2.33 6.66
N ASN A 44 6.48 1.54 6.89
CA ASN A 44 6.52 0.08 6.74
C ASN A 44 5.67 -0.34 5.55
N VAL A 45 6.33 -0.55 4.41
CA VAL A 45 5.68 -0.95 3.15
C VAL A 45 5.01 -2.32 3.28
N ARG A 46 5.68 -3.28 3.93
CA ARG A 46 5.18 -4.66 4.08
C ARG A 46 3.85 -4.71 4.84
N ASN A 47 3.74 -3.90 5.89
CA ASN A 47 2.54 -3.82 6.73
C ASN A 47 1.60 -2.68 6.31
N ALA A 48 1.90 -2.00 5.20
CA ALA A 48 1.14 -0.87 4.69
C ALA A 48 0.80 0.15 5.80
N THR A 49 1.80 0.53 6.61
CA THR A 49 1.62 1.37 7.80
C THR A 49 2.66 2.49 7.84
N VAL A 50 2.23 3.71 8.18
CA VAL A 50 3.10 4.84 8.52
C VAL A 50 2.98 5.09 10.02
N ARG A 51 4.11 5.21 10.72
CA ARG A 51 4.17 5.66 12.13
C ARG A 51 4.57 7.13 12.17
N PHE A 52 3.89 7.90 12.99
CA PHE A 52 4.12 9.34 13.15
C PHE A 52 3.76 9.75 14.57
N GLY A 53 4.51 10.68 15.17
CA GLY A 53 4.29 11.14 16.54
C GLY A 53 4.26 10.01 17.59
N SER A 54 4.12 10.39 18.86
CA SER A 54 4.09 9.43 19.96
C SER A 54 2.92 8.46 19.83
N ASP A 55 3.21 7.25 19.36
CA ASP A 55 2.31 6.10 19.19
C ASP A 55 1.19 6.24 18.14
N CYS A 56 1.26 7.22 17.23
CA CYS A 56 0.27 7.31 16.15
C CYS A 56 0.67 6.51 14.91
N LYS A 57 -0.34 5.98 14.22
CA LYS A 57 -0.16 5.23 12.96
C LYS A 57 -1.28 5.49 11.98
N VAL A 58 -0.92 5.53 10.70
CA VAL A 58 -1.82 5.46 9.55
C VAL A 58 -1.73 4.08 8.95
N MET A 59 -2.88 3.47 8.70
CA MET A 59 -2.99 2.16 8.05
C MET A 59 -3.58 2.34 6.66
N PHE A 60 -3.01 1.62 5.69
CA PHE A 60 -3.46 1.58 4.31
C PHE A 60 -4.07 0.22 4.01
N LYS A 61 -4.98 0.18 3.04
CA LYS A 61 -5.55 -1.06 2.49
C LYS A 61 -5.39 -1.09 0.98
N ARG A 62 -5.48 -2.28 0.40
CA ARG A 62 -5.58 -2.45 -1.06
C ARG A 62 -7.00 -2.09 -1.49
N GLU A 63 -7.11 -1.29 -2.55
CA GLU A 63 -8.39 -1.05 -3.21
C GLU A 63 -8.69 -2.14 -4.25
N GLY A 64 -9.94 -2.58 -4.32
CA GLY A 64 -10.44 -3.51 -5.33
C GLY A 64 -10.42 -4.99 -4.92
N PRO A 65 -11.04 -5.85 -5.76
CA PRO A 65 -11.03 -7.30 -5.55
C PRO A 65 -9.61 -7.85 -5.63
N ILE A 66 -9.36 -9.01 -5.02
CA ILE A 66 -8.13 -9.79 -5.25
C ILE A 66 -8.21 -10.30 -6.68
N VAL A 67 -7.84 -9.44 -7.62
CA VAL A 67 -7.72 -9.76 -9.03
C VAL A 67 -6.37 -10.43 -9.25
N ILE A 68 -6.36 -11.40 -10.13
CA ILE A 68 -5.13 -12.03 -10.54
C ILE A 68 -4.42 -11.00 -11.45
N GLY A 69 -3.30 -10.43 -11.00
CA GLY A 69 -2.65 -9.24 -11.61
C GLY A 69 -1.79 -8.48 -10.60
N PRO A 70 -1.28 -7.28 -10.94
CA PRO A 70 -0.65 -6.39 -9.98
C PRO A 70 -1.57 -6.12 -8.79
N ALA A 71 -1.01 -5.99 -7.59
CA ALA A 71 -1.83 -5.66 -6.44
C ALA A 71 -2.44 -4.27 -6.63
N GLY A 72 -3.71 -4.12 -6.22
CA GLY A 72 -4.38 -2.83 -6.25
C GLY A 72 -3.60 -1.75 -5.46
N PRO A 73 -3.83 -0.47 -5.74
CA PRO A 73 -3.13 0.61 -5.06
C PRO A 73 -3.41 0.59 -3.55
N LEU A 74 -2.46 1.09 -2.77
CA LEU A 74 -2.69 1.39 -1.37
C LEU A 74 -3.51 2.67 -1.25
N VAL A 75 -4.61 2.59 -0.52
CA VAL A 75 -5.47 3.72 -0.16
C VAL A 75 -5.57 3.86 1.34
N PHE A 76 -5.80 5.08 1.81
CA PHE A 76 -6.02 5.35 3.24
C PHE A 76 -7.18 4.48 3.76
N LYS A 77 -6.96 3.81 4.90
CA LYS A 77 -7.99 3.04 5.60
C LYS A 77 -8.43 3.78 6.85
N GLU A 78 -7.48 4.04 7.74
CA GLU A 78 -7.74 4.61 9.06
C GLU A 78 -6.46 5.19 9.67
N SER A 79 -6.63 6.02 10.70
CA SER A 79 -5.55 6.55 11.52
C SER A 79 -5.92 6.42 12.99
N SER A 80 -4.94 6.16 13.86
CA SER A 80 -5.15 6.15 15.31
C SER A 80 -5.19 7.53 15.95
N CYS A 81 -4.79 8.57 15.20
CA CYS A 81 -4.73 9.96 15.66
C CYS A 81 -5.17 10.93 14.55
N PRO A 82 -5.48 12.21 14.86
CA PRO A 82 -5.75 13.21 13.83
C PRO A 82 -4.52 13.43 12.94
N ILE A 83 -4.74 13.40 11.62
CA ILE A 83 -3.71 13.50 10.58
C ILE A 83 -3.50 14.92 10.06
N ASP A 84 -4.37 15.84 10.45
CA ASP A 84 -4.29 17.29 10.20
C ASP A 84 -4.02 18.06 11.51
#